data_AF-A0A2N2NJK4-F1
#
_entry.id   AF-A0A2N2NJK4-F1
#
_cell.length_a   1.000
_cell.length_b   1.000
_cell.length_c   1.000
_cell.angle_alpha   90.00
_cell.angle_beta   90.00
_cell.angle_gamma   90.00
#
_symmetry.space_group_name_H-M   'P 1'
#
loop_
_entity.id
_entity.type
_entity.pdbx_description
1 polymer ?
#
loop_
_entity_poly.entity_id
_entity_poly.type
_entity_poly.pdbx_seq_one_letter_code
_entity_poly.pdbx_strand_id
1 'polypeptide(L)'
;MPVSKLQICWPTPLSSNTSWLPTLERSWEHMVTRCMAVTGGIGSLPYSEGFGRDYELNPEMMYAETCAGLGSMFWNWEMSLMTQKAAYADLFEWQLYNASLVGIGQQGDCYLYNNPLQSVEGMQRQPWFEIPCCPSSLSRTWAKLGGYLCSYQANQIWVHQFVGSEMKIPFSDPIHLKSVSELSWHGNYYQLPG
;
A
#
# COMPACT_ATOMS: atom_id res chain seq x y z
N MET A 1 3.28 -12.08 20.88
CA MET A 1 3.38 -10.73 21.49
C MET A 1 2.03 -10.04 21.29
N PRO A 2 1.36 -9.52 22.32
CA PRO A 2 0.06 -8.92 22.14
C PRO A 2 0.24 -7.57 21.42
N VAL A 3 -0.36 -7.44 20.23
CA VAL A 3 -0.39 -6.20 19.45
C VAL A 3 -1.43 -5.27 20.08
N SER A 4 -1.20 -4.85 21.33
CA SER A 4 -2.06 -3.91 22.03
C SER A 4 -1.53 -2.50 21.81
N LYS A 5 -2.31 -1.69 21.06
CA LYS A 5 -2.18 -0.25 20.75
C LYS A 5 -1.79 0.06 19.29
N LEU A 6 -2.61 -0.37 18.33
CA LEU A 6 -2.78 0.38 17.08
C LEU A 6 -3.96 1.33 17.30
N GLN A 7 -3.67 2.50 17.87
CA GLN A 7 -4.61 3.62 17.91
C GLN A 7 -4.67 4.21 16.49
N ILE A 8 -5.74 3.90 15.75
CA ILE A 8 -6.00 4.48 14.42
C ILE A 8 -7.01 5.62 14.60
N CYS A 9 -6.57 6.64 15.34
CA CYS A 9 -7.26 7.92 15.38
C CYS A 9 -6.38 8.90 14.61
N TRP A 10 -6.97 9.50 13.57
CA TRP A 10 -6.49 10.64 12.77
C TRP A 10 -5.31 11.45 13.34
N PRO A 11 -4.46 12.02 12.48
CA PRO A 11 -4.29 13.46 12.49
C PRO A 11 -5.44 14.08 11.67
N THR A 12 -6.28 14.88 12.32
CA THR A 12 -7.16 15.86 11.66
C THR A 12 -6.41 16.48 10.48
N PRO A 13 -7.04 16.75 9.32
CA PRO A 13 -6.36 17.43 8.21
C PRO A 13 -5.55 18.60 8.76
N LEU A 14 -4.23 18.59 8.50
CA LEU A 14 -3.29 19.59 9.04
C LEU A 14 -3.75 21.04 8.75
N SER A 15 -4.59 21.20 7.73
CA SER A 15 -5.34 22.42 7.48
C SER A 15 -6.75 22.09 6.97
N SER A 16 -7.68 23.01 7.20
CA SER A 16 -8.99 23.01 6.52
C SER A 16 -8.90 23.42 5.04
N ASN A 17 -7.71 23.81 4.56
CA ASN A 17 -7.49 24.22 3.19
C ASN A 17 -7.21 22.99 2.31
N THR A 18 -8.17 22.66 1.45
CA THR A 18 -8.11 21.52 0.53
C THR A 18 -7.92 21.95 -0.93
N SER A 19 -7.45 23.18 -1.19
CA SER A 19 -7.29 23.71 -2.56
C SER A 19 -6.30 22.89 -3.42
N TRP A 20 -5.40 22.14 -2.79
CA TRP A 20 -4.45 21.24 -3.44
C TRP A 20 -5.07 19.89 -3.86
N LEU A 21 -6.23 19.52 -3.32
CA LEU A 21 -6.82 18.19 -3.53
C LEU A 21 -7.09 17.90 -5.02
N PRO A 22 -7.68 18.82 -5.82
CA PRO A 22 -7.86 18.59 -7.26
C PRO A 22 -6.54 18.35 -8.02
N THR A 23 -5.45 18.96 -7.57
CA THR A 23 -4.13 18.72 -8.14
C THR A 23 -3.61 17.33 -7.81
N LEU A 24 -3.78 16.86 -6.57
CA LEU A 24 -3.41 15.49 -6.21
C LEU A 24 -4.26 14.46 -6.97
N GLU A 25 -5.57 14.67 -7.08
CA GLU A 25 -6.45 13.78 -7.85
C GLU A 25 -6.02 13.67 -9.31
N ARG A 26 -5.69 14.80 -9.95
CA ARG A 26 -5.21 14.81 -11.33
C ARG A 26 -3.84 14.14 -11.48
N SER A 27 -2.92 14.37 -10.55
CA SER A 27 -1.60 13.73 -10.56
C SER A 27 -1.71 12.22 -10.35
N TRP A 28 -2.62 11.80 -9.46
CA TRP A 28 -2.89 10.39 -9.19
C TRP A 28 -3.48 9.72 -10.44
N GLU A 29 -4.48 10.34 -11.06
CA GLU A 29 -5.08 9.83 -12.29
C GLU A 29 -4.05 9.69 -13.41
N HIS A 30 -3.17 10.68 -13.56
CA HIS A 30 -2.07 10.63 -14.52
C HIS A 30 -1.11 9.47 -14.24
N MET A 31 -0.69 9.30 -12.98
CA MET A 31 0.19 8.21 -12.56
C MET A 31 -0.44 6.86 -12.90
N VAL A 32 -1.69 6.65 -12.48
CA VAL A 32 -2.40 5.37 -12.63
C VAL A 32 -2.66 5.03 -14.09
N THR A 33 -3.10 6.01 -14.89
CA THR A 33 -3.52 5.75 -16.27
C THR A 33 -2.36 5.71 -17.27
N ARG A 34 -1.20 6.32 -16.95
CA ARG A 34 -0.13 6.51 -17.94
C ARG A 34 1.25 6.06 -17.50
N CYS A 35 1.52 6.01 -16.20
CA CYS A 35 2.88 5.86 -15.67
C CYS A 35 3.04 4.71 -14.65
N MET A 36 2.04 3.82 -14.54
CA MET A 36 2.02 2.71 -13.60
C MET A 36 2.00 1.37 -14.33
N ALA A 37 2.89 0.48 -13.92
CA ALA A 37 2.92 -0.88 -14.43
C ALA A 37 1.72 -1.69 -13.93
N VAL A 38 1.40 -2.81 -14.60
CA VAL A 38 0.24 -3.65 -14.21
C VAL A 38 0.32 -4.17 -12.78
N THR A 39 1.53 -4.30 -12.22
CA THR A 39 1.77 -4.69 -10.82
C THR A 39 1.48 -3.58 -9.81
N GLY A 40 1.14 -2.36 -10.26
CA GLY A 40 1.08 -1.16 -9.42
C GLY A 40 2.45 -0.53 -9.16
N GLY A 41 3.54 -1.09 -9.69
CA GLY A 41 4.88 -0.51 -9.61
C GLY A 41 5.01 0.78 -10.43
N ILE A 42 5.78 1.74 -9.93
CA ILE A 42 5.98 3.06 -10.54
C ILE A 42 7.47 3.38 -10.71
N GLY A 43 7.79 4.25 -11.67
CA GLY A 43 9.16 4.60 -12.03
C GLY A 43 9.70 3.72 -13.16
N SER A 44 9.69 4.22 -14.38
CA SER A 44 10.07 3.46 -15.58
C SER A 44 11.50 3.68 -16.04
N LEU A 45 12.23 4.61 -15.43
CA LEU A 45 13.60 4.96 -15.81
C LEU A 45 14.60 4.51 -14.75
N PRO A 46 15.38 3.44 -14.98
CA PRO A 46 16.36 2.94 -14.01
C PRO A 46 17.44 3.95 -13.62
N TYR A 47 17.85 4.82 -14.56
CA TYR A 47 18.94 5.77 -14.31
C TYR A 47 18.57 6.88 -13.31
N SER A 48 17.31 7.33 -13.34
CA SER A 48 16.83 8.42 -12.50
C SER A 48 15.92 7.96 -11.36
N GLU A 49 15.58 6.66 -11.32
CA GLU A 49 14.57 6.08 -10.41
C GLU A 49 13.23 6.83 -10.49
N GLY A 50 12.92 7.38 -11.68
CA GLY A 50 11.85 8.35 -11.89
C GLY A 50 10.81 7.91 -12.92
N PHE A 51 9.76 8.73 -13.04
CA PHE A 51 8.77 8.58 -14.11
C PHE A 51 9.39 8.90 -15.47
N GLY A 52 9.13 8.04 -16.45
CA GLY A 52 9.35 8.33 -17.87
C GLY A 52 8.18 9.09 -18.49
N ARG A 53 8.10 9.04 -19.82
CA ARG A 53 6.99 9.61 -20.60
C ARG A 53 5.70 8.80 -20.40
N ASP A 54 4.58 9.40 -20.76
CA ASP A 54 3.29 8.71 -20.82
C ASP A 54 3.42 7.40 -21.61
N TYR A 55 2.99 6.31 -21.00
CA TYR A 55 2.99 4.95 -21.55
C TYR A 55 4.39 4.37 -21.83
N GLU A 56 5.46 5.00 -21.35
CA GLU A 56 6.82 4.46 -21.38
C GLU A 56 6.99 3.39 -20.29
N LEU A 57 6.39 2.22 -20.50
CA LEU A 57 6.28 1.12 -19.54
C LEU A 57 6.85 -0.19 -20.13
N ASN A 58 8.10 -0.16 -20.57
CA ASN A 58 8.77 -1.36 -21.09
C ASN A 58 8.96 -2.39 -19.95
N PRO A 59 8.42 -3.62 -20.07
CA PRO A 59 8.49 -4.64 -19.01
C PRO A 59 9.90 -5.00 -18.53
N GLU A 60 10.89 -4.98 -19.44
CA GLU A 60 12.28 -5.32 -19.15
C GLU A 60 13.02 -4.17 -18.46
N MET A 61 12.72 -2.93 -18.86
CA MET A 61 13.39 -1.73 -18.36
C MET A 61 12.70 -1.10 -17.15
N MET A 62 11.49 -1.53 -16.80
CA MET A 62 10.73 -0.96 -15.71
C MET A 62 11.51 -1.07 -14.40
N TYR A 63 11.81 0.08 -13.77
CA TYR A 63 12.53 0.09 -12.51
C TYR A 63 11.63 -0.40 -11.37
N ALA A 64 10.42 0.17 -11.25
CA ALA A 64 9.40 -0.26 -10.30
C ALA A 64 9.97 -0.50 -8.90
N GLU A 65 10.65 0.52 -8.34
CA GLU A 65 11.32 0.40 -7.05
C GLU A 65 10.31 0.00 -5.95
N THR A 66 10.70 -0.91 -5.06
CA THR A 66 9.88 -1.29 -3.91
C THR A 66 9.52 -0.07 -3.06
N CYS A 67 10.45 0.86 -2.81
CA CYS A 67 10.13 2.08 -2.05
C CYS A 67 9.15 2.99 -2.78
N ALA A 68 9.22 3.09 -4.11
CA ALA A 68 8.28 3.88 -4.88
C ALA A 68 6.86 3.28 -4.82
N GLY A 69 6.74 1.94 -4.89
CA GLY A 69 5.48 1.24 -4.64
C GLY A 69 4.92 1.52 -3.24
N LEU A 70 5.76 1.43 -2.20
CA LEU A 70 5.37 1.77 -0.83
C LEU A 70 4.96 3.25 -0.66
N GLY A 71 5.68 4.17 -1.31
CA GLY A 71 5.34 5.59 -1.31
C GLY A 71 3.97 5.87 -1.94
N SER A 72 3.68 5.18 -3.05
CA SER A 72 2.37 5.24 -3.70
C SER A 72 1.26 4.66 -2.81
N MET A 73 1.50 3.54 -2.12
CA MET A 73 0.58 3.01 -1.12
C MET A 73 0.28 4.04 -0.01
N PHE A 74 1.31 4.70 0.53
CA PHE A 74 1.08 5.72 1.56
C PHE A 74 0.27 6.90 1.03
N TRP A 75 0.51 7.33 -0.21
CA TRP A 75 -0.30 8.37 -0.83
C TRP A 75 -1.76 7.94 -1.01
N ASN A 76 -1.99 6.70 -1.48
CA ASN A 76 -3.32 6.11 -1.60
C ASN A 76 -4.04 6.03 -0.26
N TRP A 77 -3.34 5.68 0.82
CA TRP A 77 -3.93 5.68 2.16
C TRP A 77 -4.42 7.07 2.56
N GLU A 78 -3.58 8.09 2.42
CA GLU A 78 -3.97 9.47 2.74
C GLU A 78 -5.15 9.93 1.86
N MET A 79 -5.13 9.65 0.56
CA MET A 79 -6.25 9.98 -0.33
C MET A 79 -7.54 9.26 0.05
N SER A 80 -7.46 7.99 0.48
CA SER A 80 -8.60 7.22 1.00
C SER A 80 -9.22 7.89 2.22
N LEU A 81 -8.39 8.33 3.18
CA LEU A 81 -8.85 9.00 4.39
C LEU A 81 -9.50 10.37 4.07
N MET A 82 -8.91 11.14 3.16
CA MET A 82 -9.37 12.50 2.86
C MET A 82 -10.62 12.55 1.99
N THR A 83 -10.77 11.59 1.06
CA THR A 83 -11.82 11.62 0.05
C THR A 83 -12.90 10.57 0.25
N GLN A 84 -12.61 9.50 1.01
CA GLN A 84 -13.47 8.33 1.17
C GLN A 84 -13.83 7.63 -0.16
N LYS A 85 -13.05 7.86 -1.22
CA LYS A 85 -13.22 7.18 -2.52
C LYS A 85 -12.51 5.82 -2.48
N ALA A 86 -13.26 4.76 -2.80
CA ALA A 86 -12.76 3.39 -2.78
C ALA A 86 -11.55 3.17 -3.70
N ALA A 87 -11.48 3.88 -4.84
CA ALA A 87 -10.40 3.72 -5.82
C ALA A 87 -8.97 3.83 -5.23
N TYR A 88 -8.79 4.64 -4.17
CA TYR A 88 -7.50 4.76 -3.51
C TYR A 88 -7.19 3.54 -2.62
N ALA A 89 -8.20 3.02 -1.90
CA ALA A 89 -8.06 1.80 -1.10
C ALA A 89 -7.87 0.57 -2.00
N ASP A 90 -8.54 0.53 -3.16
CA ASP A 90 -8.39 -0.51 -4.18
C ASP A 90 -6.95 -0.53 -4.72
N LEU A 91 -6.39 0.65 -5.05
CA LEU A 91 -5.00 0.72 -5.51
C LEU A 91 -4.00 0.41 -4.39
N PHE A 92 -4.28 0.81 -3.15
CA PHE A 92 -3.49 0.39 -1.99
C PHE A 92 -3.41 -1.14 -1.90
N GLU A 93 -4.56 -1.82 -1.98
CA GLU A 93 -4.63 -3.28 -1.95
C GLU A 93 -3.84 -3.89 -3.10
N TRP A 94 -4.07 -3.40 -4.33
CA TRP A 94 -3.37 -3.87 -5.52
C TRP A 94 -1.85 -3.77 -5.38
N GLN A 95 -1.34 -2.63 -4.88
CA GLN A 95 0.08 -2.42 -4.67
C GLN A 95 0.63 -3.21 -3.49
N LEU A 96 -0.15 -3.40 -2.41
CA LEU A 96 0.24 -4.24 -1.29
C LEU A 96 0.56 -5.67 -1.74
N TYR A 97 -0.36 -6.27 -2.50
CA TYR A 97 -0.23 -7.67 -2.95
C TYR A 97 0.72 -7.87 -4.13
N ASN A 98 1.01 -6.83 -4.91
CA ASN A 98 1.85 -6.93 -6.11
C ASN A 98 3.17 -6.16 -5.96
N ALA A 99 3.14 -4.83 -5.96
CA ALA A 99 4.34 -3.97 -5.97
C ALA A 99 5.18 -4.03 -4.67
N SER A 100 4.54 -4.24 -3.52
CA SER A 100 5.21 -4.32 -2.22
C SER A 100 5.63 -5.75 -1.88
N LEU A 101 4.70 -6.71 -1.95
CA LEU A 101 4.95 -8.10 -1.54
C LEU A 101 6.03 -8.79 -2.39
N VAL A 102 6.17 -8.45 -3.67
CA VAL A 102 7.26 -9.00 -4.51
C VAL A 102 8.65 -8.57 -4.02
N GLY A 103 8.75 -7.43 -3.34
CA GLY A 103 9.98 -6.85 -2.84
C GLY A 103 10.65 -7.63 -1.70
N ILE A 104 9.96 -8.59 -1.08
CA ILE A 104 10.46 -9.39 0.05
C ILE A 104 10.37 -10.89 -0.26
N GLY A 105 11.39 -11.66 0.14
CA GLY A 105 11.38 -13.11 0.06
C GLY A 105 10.38 -13.72 1.03
N GLN A 106 9.89 -14.92 0.74
CA GLN A 106 8.87 -15.59 1.57
C GLN A 106 9.34 -15.81 3.01
N GLN A 107 10.64 -16.01 3.21
CA GLN A 107 11.28 -16.17 4.53
C GLN A 107 11.55 -14.83 5.22
N GLY A 108 11.36 -13.70 4.54
CA GLY A 108 11.57 -12.35 5.08
C GLY A 108 13.03 -11.91 5.17
N ASP A 109 13.95 -12.65 4.55
CA ASP A 109 15.42 -12.54 4.71
C ASP A 109 16.17 -12.03 3.46
N CYS A 110 15.46 -11.80 2.36
CA CYS A 110 16.01 -11.29 1.11
C CYS A 110 15.02 -10.36 0.41
N TYR A 111 15.53 -9.47 -0.45
CA TYR A 111 14.78 -8.33 -0.97
C TYR A 111 15.09 -8.03 -2.44
N LEU A 112 14.11 -7.49 -3.16
CA LEU A 112 14.32 -6.81 -4.44
C LEU A 112 14.31 -5.29 -4.23
N TYR A 113 15.23 -4.61 -4.90
CA TYR A 113 15.24 -3.14 -4.96
C TYR A 113 14.30 -2.68 -6.08
N ASN A 114 14.59 -3.11 -7.31
CA ASN A 114 13.79 -2.92 -8.51
C ASN A 114 12.97 -4.18 -8.83
N ASN A 115 11.77 -4.00 -9.39
CA ASN A 115 10.81 -5.08 -9.65
C ASN A 115 10.34 -5.07 -11.13
N PRO A 116 11.22 -5.41 -12.09
CA PRO A 116 10.85 -5.45 -13.50
C PRO A 116 9.78 -6.51 -13.77
N LEU A 117 9.00 -6.30 -14.83
CA LEU A 117 7.91 -7.19 -15.22
C LEU A 117 8.40 -8.34 -16.09
N GLN A 118 9.58 -8.19 -16.68
CA GLN A 118 10.30 -9.23 -17.40
C GLN A 118 11.70 -9.33 -16.82
N SER A 119 12.05 -10.50 -16.30
CA SER A 119 13.42 -10.76 -15.85
C SER A 119 14.25 -11.25 -17.04
N VAL A 120 15.35 -10.55 -17.31
CA VAL A 120 16.50 -11.14 -18.02
C VAL A 120 17.31 -11.98 -17.03
N GLU A 121 18.08 -12.94 -17.53
CA GLU A 121 18.81 -13.92 -16.70
C GLU A 121 19.65 -13.24 -15.60
N GLY A 122 19.57 -13.76 -14.36
CA GLY A 122 20.46 -13.37 -13.26
C GLY A 122 19.87 -12.45 -12.18
N MET A 123 18.63 -11.96 -12.31
CA MET A 123 18.00 -11.20 -11.24
C MET A 123 17.58 -12.11 -10.08
N GLN A 124 18.14 -11.84 -8.90
CA GLN A 124 17.80 -12.55 -7.66
C GLN A 124 17.66 -11.57 -6.50
N ARG A 125 16.79 -11.91 -5.55
CA ARG A 125 16.71 -11.20 -4.27
C ARG A 125 18.05 -11.25 -3.55
N GLN A 126 18.41 -10.16 -2.91
CA GLN A 126 19.64 -10.04 -2.12
C GLN A 126 19.31 -9.90 -0.64
N PRO A 127 20.14 -10.44 0.26
CA PRO A 127 19.90 -10.30 1.70
C PRO A 127 19.98 -8.83 2.15
N TRP A 128 20.79 -8.02 1.47
CA TRP A 128 20.97 -6.60 1.78
C TRP A 128 21.51 -5.82 0.58
N PHE A 129 21.47 -4.50 0.67
CA PHE A 129 22.00 -3.57 -0.33
C PHE A 129 22.87 -2.50 0.34
N GLU A 130 23.79 -1.90 -0.41
CA GLU A 130 24.59 -0.75 0.06
C GLU A 130 23.69 0.44 0.45
N ILE A 131 22.60 0.63 -0.28
CA ILE A 131 21.55 1.63 0.00
C ILE A 131 20.28 0.87 0.44
N PRO A 132 20.07 0.61 1.73
CA PRO A 132 19.02 -0.30 2.21
C PRO A 132 17.69 0.41 2.50
N CYS A 133 17.22 1.27 1.59
CA CYS A 133 15.91 1.92 1.71
C CYS A 133 14.76 0.89 1.66
N CYS A 134 14.84 -0.10 0.76
CA CYS A 134 13.79 -1.09 0.52
C CYS A 134 13.58 -2.07 1.69
N PRO A 135 14.63 -2.75 2.23
CA PRO A 135 14.46 -3.70 3.34
C PRO A 135 13.84 -3.07 4.60
N SER A 136 14.33 -1.88 4.96
CA SER A 136 13.86 -1.14 6.13
C SER A 136 12.44 -0.61 5.92
N SER A 137 12.12 -0.13 4.71
CA SER A 137 10.79 0.34 4.36
C SER A 137 9.75 -0.76 4.34
N LEU A 138 10.08 -1.94 3.79
CA LEU A 138 9.21 -3.11 3.84
C LEU A 138 8.94 -3.50 5.30
N SER A 139 9.99 -3.69 6.09
CA SER A 139 9.87 -4.14 7.48
C SER A 139 8.94 -3.24 8.30
N ARG A 140 9.08 -1.91 8.18
CA ARG A 140 8.19 -0.96 8.90
C ARG A 140 6.76 -1.00 8.38
N THR A 141 6.54 -1.19 7.09
CA THR A 141 5.19 -1.25 6.50
C THR A 141 4.47 -2.50 6.97
N TRP A 142 5.12 -3.66 6.87
CA TRP A 142 4.56 -4.94 7.32
C TRP A 142 4.24 -4.93 8.82
N ALA A 143 5.14 -4.37 9.64
CA ALA A 143 4.90 -4.21 11.08
C ALA A 143 3.69 -3.29 11.38
N LYS A 144 3.35 -2.38 10.47
CA LYS A 144 2.22 -1.44 10.60
C LYS A 144 0.98 -1.82 9.79
N LEU A 145 0.96 -2.98 9.12
CA LEU A 145 -0.11 -3.35 8.19
C LEU A 145 -1.52 -3.29 8.84
N GLY A 146 -1.62 -3.70 10.11
CA GLY A 146 -2.87 -3.61 10.88
C GLY A 146 -3.47 -2.20 10.94
N GLY A 147 -2.64 -1.16 10.81
CA GLY A 147 -3.06 0.25 10.76
C GLY A 147 -3.80 0.67 9.49
N TYR A 148 -3.69 -0.12 8.42
CA TYR A 148 -4.27 0.17 7.11
C TYR A 148 -5.55 -0.64 6.84
N LEU A 149 -5.95 -1.53 7.75
CA LEU A 149 -7.11 -2.41 7.53
C LEU A 149 -8.43 -1.65 7.62
N CYS A 150 -8.51 -0.68 8.53
CA CYS A 150 -9.73 -0.01 8.89
C CYS A 150 -9.44 1.44 9.31
N SER A 151 -10.35 2.35 9.00
CA SER A 151 -10.41 3.67 9.64
C SER A 151 -11.78 3.90 10.26
N TYR A 152 -11.86 4.84 11.19
CA TYR A 152 -13.12 5.22 11.82
C TYR A 152 -13.14 6.71 12.17
N GLN A 153 -14.34 7.30 12.16
CA GLN A 153 -14.56 8.70 12.51
C GLN A 153 -16.01 8.89 12.94
N ALA A 154 -16.22 9.63 14.04
CA ALA A 154 -17.53 9.81 14.65
C ALA A 154 -18.20 8.46 14.93
N ASN A 155 -19.24 8.10 14.17
CA ASN A 155 -19.98 6.83 14.29
C ASN A 155 -19.87 5.98 13.00
N GLN A 156 -18.84 6.19 12.19
CA GLN A 156 -18.62 5.48 10.94
C GLN A 156 -17.31 4.70 10.98
N ILE A 157 -17.34 3.54 10.35
CA ILE A 157 -16.21 2.61 10.23
C ILE A 157 -16.07 2.28 8.75
N TRP A 158 -14.87 2.48 8.22
CA TRP A 158 -14.50 2.08 6.86
C TRP A 158 -13.54 0.91 6.94
N VAL A 159 -13.91 -0.21 6.31
CA VAL A 159 -13.03 -1.35 6.12
C VAL A 159 -12.37 -1.18 4.76
N HIS A 160 -11.03 -1.08 4.75
CA HIS A 160 -10.24 -0.83 3.55
C HIS A 160 -9.60 -2.09 3.01
N GLN A 161 -9.21 -3.02 3.89
CA GLN A 161 -8.51 -4.25 3.51
C GLN A 161 -9.21 -5.45 4.14
N PHE A 162 -9.47 -6.46 3.32
CA PHE A 162 -10.20 -7.65 3.73
C PHE A 162 -9.28 -8.72 4.30
N VAL A 163 -8.49 -8.35 5.31
CA VAL A 163 -7.60 -9.27 6.04
C VAL A 163 -8.32 -9.74 7.31
N GLY A 164 -8.24 -11.05 7.60
CA GLY A 164 -8.78 -11.60 8.84
C GLY A 164 -8.14 -10.92 10.05
N SER A 165 -8.95 -10.33 10.92
CA SER A 165 -8.45 -9.47 12.00
C SER A 165 -9.42 -9.41 13.19
N GLU A 166 -8.89 -8.95 14.32
CA GLU A 166 -9.67 -8.61 15.51
C GLU A 166 -9.29 -7.19 15.93
N MET A 167 -10.28 -6.30 15.96
CA MET A 167 -10.08 -4.87 16.18
C MET A 167 -11.06 -4.33 17.22
N LYS A 168 -10.55 -3.50 18.13
CA LYS A 168 -11.35 -2.78 19.13
C LYS A 168 -11.39 -1.30 18.78
N ILE A 169 -12.59 -0.80 18.49
CA ILE A 169 -12.81 0.59 18.09
C ILE A 169 -13.28 1.40 19.30
N PRO A 170 -12.53 2.43 19.70
CA PRO A 170 -12.76 3.18 20.94
C PRO A 170 -13.81 4.29 20.77
N PHE A 171 -14.99 3.95 20.28
CA PHE A 171 -16.16 4.85 20.37
C PHE A 171 -16.65 4.98 21.82
N SER A 172 -17.62 5.88 22.06
CA SER A 172 -18.25 6.02 23.37
C SER A 172 -18.82 4.69 23.86
N ASP A 173 -19.45 3.95 22.95
CA ASP A 173 -19.79 2.54 23.11
C ASP A 173 -18.77 1.71 22.30
N PRO A 174 -17.80 1.03 22.96
CA PRO A 174 -16.74 0.33 22.26
C PRO A 174 -17.29 -0.76 21.33
N ILE A 175 -16.78 -0.80 20.09
CA ILE A 175 -17.15 -1.81 19.11
C ILE A 175 -16.00 -2.81 18.98
N HIS A 176 -16.36 -4.10 19.00
CA HIS A 176 -15.44 -5.18 18.72
C HIS A 176 -15.76 -5.75 17.32
N LEU A 177 -14.79 -5.66 16.41
CA LEU A 177 -14.90 -6.23 15.07
C LEU A 177 -14.00 -7.43 14.97
N LYS A 178 -14.59 -8.57 14.59
CA LYS A 178 -13.85 -9.79 14.27
C LYS A 178 -14.17 -10.20 12.84
N SER A 179 -13.14 -10.44 12.04
CA SER A 179 -13.29 -10.90 10.66
C SER A 179 -12.46 -12.13 10.37
N VAL A 180 -12.99 -12.96 9.48
CA VAL A 180 -12.30 -14.09 8.87
C VAL A 180 -12.25 -13.84 7.37
N SER A 181 -11.09 -14.07 6.77
CA SER A 181 -10.88 -13.86 5.34
C SER A 181 -10.16 -15.05 4.73
N GLU A 182 -10.62 -15.47 3.56
CA GLU A 182 -9.94 -16.43 2.70
C GLU A 182 -9.26 -15.75 1.49
N LEU A 183 -9.29 -14.41 1.45
CA LEU A 183 -8.56 -13.65 0.45
C LEU A 183 -7.05 -13.77 0.67
N SER A 184 -6.24 -13.73 -0.38
CA SER A 184 -6.59 -13.47 -1.79
C SER A 184 -6.97 -14.72 -2.60
N TRP A 185 -7.10 -15.90 -1.97
CA TRP A 185 -7.30 -17.19 -2.66
C TRP A 185 -8.76 -17.50 -2.96
N HIS A 186 -9.65 -17.11 -2.05
CA HIS A 186 -11.10 -17.26 -2.21
C HIS A 186 -11.80 -15.94 -1.81
N GLY A 187 -12.87 -15.59 -2.51
CA GLY A 187 -13.62 -14.34 -2.32
C GLY A 187 -14.50 -14.30 -1.07
N ASN A 188 -14.18 -15.06 -0.04
CA ASN A 188 -14.98 -15.19 1.17
C ASN A 188 -14.42 -14.28 2.27
N TYR A 189 -15.27 -13.38 2.78
CA TYR A 189 -14.99 -12.52 3.92
C TYR A 189 -16.21 -12.50 4.84
N TYR A 190 -15.99 -12.88 6.11
CA TYR A 190 -17.05 -12.99 7.10
C TYR A 190 -16.77 -12.08 8.29
N GLN A 191 -17.77 -11.30 8.69
CA GLN A 191 -17.76 -10.63 10.00
C GLN A 191 -18.41 -11.56 11.02
N LEU A 192 -17.69 -11.84 12.10
CA LEU A 192 -18.18 -12.64 13.21
C LEU A 192 -18.83 -11.73 14.27
N PRO A 193 -19.81 -12.24 15.04
CA PRO A 193 -20.33 -11.53 16.21
C PRO A 193 -19.17 -11.16 17.16
N GLY A 194 -19.14 -9.90 17.58
CA GLY A 194 -18.11 -9.31 18.45
C GLY A 194 -18.42 -9.40 19.93
#